data_AF-A0A2U3KY84-F1
#
_entry.id   AF-A0A2U3KY84-F1
#
_cell.length_a   1.000
_cell.length_b   1.000
_cell.length_c   1.000
_cell.angle_alpha   90.00
_cell.angle_beta   90.00
_cell.angle_gamma   90.00
#
_symmetry.space_group_name_H-M   'P 1'
#
loop_
_entity.id
_entity.type
_entity.pdbx_description
1 polymer ?
#
loop_
_entity_poly.entity_id
_entity_poly.type
_entity_poly.pdbx_seq_one_letter_code
_entity_poly.pdbx_strand_id
1 'polypeptide(L)' 'MYYTVQSGDSLHSIAVAYNTTVSNLMSLNPQIRNPHRIHVGERIKVSSGNQWSKKSKSWHKKSSTSTSSTHQHHRR' A
#
# COMPACT_ATOMS: atom_id res chain seq x y z
N MET A 1 3.94 15.43 -4.10
CA MET A 1 2.69 15.65 -3.34
C MET A 1 2.93 15.25 -1.89
N TYR A 2 2.42 16.04 -0.93
CA TYR A 2 2.54 15.75 0.51
C TYR A 2 1.16 15.68 1.15
N TYR A 3 1.01 14.79 2.12
CA TYR A 3 -0.18 14.64 2.96
C TYR A 3 0.19 14.89 4.41
N THR A 4 -0.64 15.61 5.15
CA THR A 4 -0.47 15.83 6.58
C THR A 4 -1.35 14.86 7.34
N VAL A 5 -0.75 14.01 8.15
CA VAL A 5 -1.45 12.97 8.93
C VAL A 5 -2.43 13.61 9.90
N GLN A 6 -3.66 13.08 9.95
CA GLN A 6 -4.68 13.47 10.92
C GLN A 6 -4.90 12.39 11.97
N SER A 7 -5.57 12.75 13.06
CA SER A 7 -5.91 11.82 14.15
C SER A 7 -6.75 10.66 13.61
N GLY A 8 -6.28 9.43 13.80
CA GLY A 8 -6.95 8.21 13.32
C GLY A 8 -6.44 7.69 11.98
N ASP A 9 -5.54 8.42 11.31
CA ASP A 9 -4.92 7.93 10.08
C ASP A 9 -3.85 6.88 10.33
N SER A 10 -3.69 6.00 9.34
CA SER A 10 -2.61 5.03 9.29
C SER A 10 -1.91 5.09 7.94
N LEU A 11 -0.66 4.63 7.87
CA LEU A 11 0.05 4.54 6.59
C LEU A 11 -0.70 3.68 5.57
N HIS A 12 -1.50 2.72 6.04
CA HIS A 12 -2.34 1.87 5.21
C HIS A 12 -3.52 2.65 4.61
N SER A 13 -4.29 3.38 5.41
CA SER A 13 -5.43 4.18 4.92
C SER A 13 -4.97 5.25 3.93
N ILE A 14 -3.84 5.90 4.21
CA ILE A 14 -3.21 6.87 3.31
C ILE A 14 -2.77 6.19 2.01
N ALA A 15 -2.13 5.02 2.08
CA ALA A 15 -1.72 4.29 0.87
C ALA A 15 -2.91 3.97 -0.04
N VAL A 16 -4.02 3.49 0.53
CA VAL A 16 -5.25 3.19 -0.20
C VAL A 16 -5.85 4.46 -0.81
N ALA A 17 -5.95 5.55 -0.03
CA ALA A 17 -6.49 6.82 -0.51
C ALA A 17 -5.72 7.39 -1.70
N TYR A 18 -4.40 7.19 -1.73
CA TYR A 18 -3.52 7.64 -2.81
C TYR A 18 -3.19 6.54 -3.85
N ASN A 19 -3.91 5.41 -3.81
CA ASN A 19 -3.76 4.27 -4.70
C ASN A 19 -2.29 3.84 -4.88
N THR A 20 -1.57 3.81 -3.75
CA THR A 20 -0.15 3.42 -3.63
C THR A 20 -0.03 2.31 -2.58
N THR A 21 1.20 1.88 -2.26
CA THR A 21 1.46 0.86 -1.25
C THR A 21 2.20 1.43 -0.06
N VAL A 22 2.04 0.81 1.11
CA VAL A 22 2.77 1.18 2.34
C VAL A 22 4.28 1.11 2.09
N SER A 23 4.76 0.08 1.39
CA SER A 23 6.18 -0.04 1.02
C SER A 23 6.65 1.14 0.17
N ASN A 24 5.89 1.56 -0.84
CA ASN A 24 6.24 2.73 -1.65
C ASN A 24 6.24 4.02 -0.82
N LEU A 25 5.27 4.19 0.08
CA LEU A 25 5.27 5.31 1.02
C LEU A 25 6.49 5.30 1.93
N MET A 26 6.90 4.14 2.47
CA MET A 26 8.11 4.03 3.30
C MET A 26 9.38 4.31 2.49
N SER A 27 9.46 3.84 1.24
CA SER A 27 10.59 4.16 0.35
C SER A 27 10.70 5.65 0.04
N LEU A 28 9.57 6.35 -0.06
CA LEU A 28 9.54 7.81 -0.27
C LEU A 28 9.79 8.60 1.02
N ASN A 29 9.64 7.97 2.18
CA ASN A 29 9.75 8.60 3.50
C ASN A 29 10.70 7.78 4.40
N PRO A 30 12.01 7.79 4.11
CA PRO A 30 13.00 7.02 4.87
C PRO A 30 13.10 7.41 6.35
N GLN A 31 12.56 8.57 6.74
CA GLN A 31 12.43 8.98 8.13
C GLN A 31 11.43 8.11 8.92
N ILE A 32 10.48 7.45 8.25
CA ILE A 32 9.46 6.61 8.89
C ILE A 32 10.00 5.21 9.06
N ARG A 33 10.50 4.91 10.25
CA ARG A 33 11.02 3.59 10.59
C ARG A 33 9.93 2.56 10.90
N ASN A 34 8.77 3.03 11.34
CA ASN A 34 7.71 2.16 11.81
C ASN A 34 6.36 2.65 11.26
N PRO A 35 5.71 1.91 10.35
CA PRO A 35 4.50 2.37 9.67
C PRO A 35 3.28 2.50 10.60
N HIS A 36 3.34 1.87 11.77
CA HIS A 36 2.31 1.99 12.81
C HIS A 36 2.55 3.16 13.78
N ARG A 37 3.68 3.88 13.66
CA ARG A 37 4.02 5.01 14.52
C ARG A 37 4.21 6.28 13.69
N ILE A 38 3.11 6.76 13.11
CA ILE A 38 3.04 8.08 12.50
C ILE A 38 2.30 9.04 13.43
N HIS A 39 2.75 10.30 13.48
CA HIS A 39 2.18 11.29 14.37
C HIS A 39 1.26 12.24 13.63
N VAL A 40 0.23 12.72 14.32
CA VAL A 40 -0.67 13.75 13.80
C VAL A 40 0.14 15.02 13.51
N GLY A 41 -0.08 15.62 12.33
CA GLY A 41 0.68 16.77 11.85
C GLY A 41 1.96 16.40 11.06
N GLU A 42 2.31 15.11 10.99
CA GLU A 42 3.48 14.66 10.23
C GLU A 42 3.22 14.76 8.71
N ARG A 43 4.21 15.24 7.95
CA ARG A 43 4.12 15.41 6.50
C ARG A 43 4.68 14.19 5.76
N ILE A 44 3.80 13.41 5.16
CA ILE A 44 4.11 12.20 4.41
C ILE A 44 4.17 12.52 2.91
N LYS A 45 5.25 12.12 2.24
CA LYS A 45 5.36 12.18 0.78
C LYS A 45 4.57 11.03 0.15
N VAL A 46 3.45 11.34 -0.51
CA VAL A 46 2.52 10.32 -1.05
C VAL A 46 2.68 10.06 -2.56
N SER A 47 3.47 10.90 -3.24
CA SER A 47 3.77 10.73 -4.66
C SER A 47 5.15 11.30 -4.96
N SER A 48 6.04 10.46 -5.51
CA SER A 48 7.12 10.92 -6.37
C SER A 48 6.45 11.37 -7.66
N GLY A 49 6.53 12.65 -8.00
CA GLY A 49 5.72 13.28 -9.07
C GLY A 49 6.06 12.81 -10.48
N ASN A 50 6.05 11.50 -10.77
CA ASN A 50 6.41 10.97 -12.08
C ASN A 50 5.82 9.60 -12.46
N GLN A 51 4.68 9.16 -11.88
CA GLN A 51 4.13 7.83 -12.19
C GLN A 51 2.75 7.78 -12.85
N TRP A 52 2.12 8.93 -13.17
CA TRP A 52 0.92 8.89 -14.02
C TRP A 52 1.23 8.59 -15.50
N SER A 53 2.51 8.51 -15.92
CA SER A 53 2.82 8.27 -17.34
C SER A 53 2.99 6.81 -17.76
N LYS A 54 2.96 5.80 -16.89
CA LYS A 54 3.22 4.40 -17.32
C LYS A 54 2.35 3.32 -16.67
N LYS A 55 1.02 3.45 -16.74
CA LYS A 55 0.11 2.28 -16.77
C LYS A 55 -0.93 2.34 -17.90
N SER A 56 -0.60 3.00 -19.00
CA SER A 56 -1.07 2.56 -20.32
C SER A 56 -0.10 1.50 -20.83
N LYS A 57 -0.58 0.52 -21.61
CA LYS A 57 0.07 -0.64 -22.27
C LYS A 57 0.47 -1.90 -21.47
N SER A 58 -0.07 -3.02 -21.97
CA SER A 58 0.42 -4.40 -21.96
C SER A 58 -0.11 -5.39 -20.90
N TRP A 59 -1.28 -5.96 -21.21
CA TRP A 59 -1.59 -7.40 -21.15
C TRP A 59 -0.61 -8.30 -20.36
N HIS A 60 -0.60 -8.26 -19.03
CA HIS A 60 -0.05 -9.36 -18.23
C HIS A 60 -0.87 -9.57 -16.94
N LYS A 61 -1.86 -10.47 -17.10
CA LYS A 61 -2.15 -11.65 -16.27
C LYS A 61 -2.15 -11.52 -14.73
N LYS A 62 -3.33 -11.88 -14.18
CA LYS A 62 -3.69 -12.42 -12.84
C LYS A 62 -3.83 -11.36 -11.75
N SER A 63 -4.99 -10.96 -11.21
CA SER A 63 -6.32 -11.57 -11.00
C SER A 63 -6.30 -12.99 -10.45
N SER A 64 -6.64 -13.08 -9.15
CA SER A 64 -7.32 -14.17 -8.44
C SER A 64 -6.73 -15.59 -8.46
N THR A 65 -6.21 -16.04 -7.31
CA THR A 65 -6.56 -17.37 -6.76
C THR A 65 -6.29 -17.43 -5.26
N SER A 66 -7.27 -17.02 -4.46
CA SER A 66 -7.49 -17.62 -3.14
C SER A 66 -8.11 -18.98 -3.39
N THR A 67 -7.30 -20.02 -3.54
CA THR A 67 -7.80 -21.40 -3.65
C THR A 67 -8.01 -21.95 -2.25
N SER A 68 -9.29 -22.22 -2.00
CA SER A 68 -9.89 -22.78 -0.80
C SER A 68 -9.18 -24.02 -0.28
N SER A 69 -9.08 -24.09 1.04
CA SER A 69 -8.69 -25.27 1.83
C SER A 69 -9.62 -26.44 1.49
N THR A 70 -9.12 -27.47 0.81
CA THR A 70 -9.81 -28.74 0.66
C THR A 70 -9.37 -29.68 1.77
N HIS A 71 -10.33 -29.95 2.65
CA HIS A 71 -10.31 -30.92 3.74
C HIS A 71 -9.87 -32.32 3.22
N GLN A 72 -8.77 -32.83 3.73
CA GLN A 72 -8.27 -34.17 3.38
C GLN A 72 -8.96 -35.20 4.29
N HIS A 73 -10.01 -35.85 3.80
CA HIS A 73 -10.57 -37.06 4.43
C HIS A 73 -9.64 -38.23 4.12
N HIS A 74 -8.70 -38.52 5.03
CA HIS A 74 -8.00 -39.80 5.05
C HIS A 74 -8.89 -40.86 5.70
N ARG A 75 -9.47 -41.69 4.82
CA ARG A 75 -9.70 -43.14 4.95
C ARG A 75 -9.49 -43.75 6.36
N ARG A 76 -10.56 -44.25 6.97
CA ARG A 76 -10.87 -45.68 7.17
C ARG A 76 -12.22 -45.85 7.86
#